data_AF-A0A819C3E0-F1
#
_entry.id   AF-A0A819C3E0-F1
#
_cell.length_a   1.000
_cell.length_b   1.000
_cell.length_c   1.000
_cell.angle_alpha   90.00
_cell.angle_beta   90.00
_cell.angle_gamma   90.00
#
_symmetry.space_group_name_H-M   'P 1'
#
loop_
_entity.id
_entity.type
_entity.pdbx_description
1 polymer ?
#
loop_
_entity_poly.entity_id
_entity_poly.type
_entity_poly.pdbx_seq_one_letter_code
_entity_poly.pdbx_strand_id
1 'polypeptide(L)'
;MRFLFELIQNSDDAYKDLPTKNPLLRLAMIDQHYLIVANYGKGFDERDVRGVCGVGSGTKRQDREKTGYKGLGFKAVFGQSNYVLIASKGEYFRFAADAAEFQWNPRWGKDRASWEAANGQKFEYPWQICPIWTEKAELPKVIQQWLFSQPEIVACIIYVKDMTEIKKSLKTLINQAHVFMFLRRIRDIRISIDSSTETVLQVTQLRDRSIKIGDGDGHIISHWLLHPCVLPVPDEALTDYYLPEKLQQIKEIDLTLAVKINQNNCFEPVRGSDSILFAYLPTKISMYNLPILVNGQFIINASREHIRIDSSWNQWLFSCIPEQMFKWVQILTKDHKWRNKAYDLLPNRIPTKDQLADRYNQALDSSVKTVPFLLGIHNNSLLLSQAVVDLTLFASDECLGHELVRDYISQTSSPPLRLPANPFVHNHHRLRNLGIRQFTWEMCWNMLQSPWLLTRLTAERGIIFINYLYEQRELTQFKKRLYDIPFLLDQFGHLRKVTETYFPSRFSSADWLMVEDMDAFVHPTVMDWLGTRPAIKNWLRKLGIHERSEKEVVTTTVPCTYVPVPHEVNVETVPLKLPVVIEEVLRGPSYNYDKQHEPVVIHEE
;
A
#
# COMPACT_ATOMS: atom_id res chain seq x y z
N MET A 1 30.55 -16.33 6.25
CA MET A 1 29.57 -15.28 6.69
C MET A 1 28.64 -15.63 7.88
N ARG A 2 28.10 -16.86 8.04
CA ARG A 2 27.07 -17.17 9.08
C ARG A 2 27.43 -16.78 10.51
N PHE A 3 28.65 -17.07 10.95
CA PHE A 3 29.07 -16.80 12.34
C PHE A 3 29.01 -15.30 12.68
N LEU A 4 29.32 -14.42 11.72
CA LEU A 4 29.29 -12.97 11.93
C LEU A 4 27.88 -12.49 12.29
N PHE A 5 26.87 -12.98 11.57
CA PHE A 5 25.47 -12.71 11.84
C PHE A 5 25.04 -13.20 13.24
N GLU A 6 25.47 -14.40 13.65
CA GLU A 6 25.19 -14.91 14.99
C GLU A 6 25.81 -14.02 16.09
N LEU A 7 27.02 -13.49 15.88
CA LEU A 7 27.68 -12.57 16.83
C LEU A 7 27.00 -11.20 16.89
N ILE A 8 26.51 -10.69 15.76
CA ILE A 8 25.70 -9.46 15.70
C ILE A 8 24.42 -9.64 16.52
N GLN A 9 23.72 -10.77 16.38
CA GLN A 9 22.53 -11.08 17.18
C GLN A 9 22.85 -11.20 18.67
N ASN A 10 23.92 -11.92 19.02
CA ASN A 10 24.36 -12.02 20.42
C ASN A 10 24.67 -10.64 21.02
N SER A 11 25.20 -9.72 20.22
CA SER A 11 25.47 -8.34 20.64
C SER A 11 24.18 -7.54 20.86
N ASP A 12 23.16 -7.72 20.02
CA ASP A 12 21.84 -7.07 20.19
C ASP A 12 21.09 -7.63 21.42
N ASP A 13 21.16 -8.95 21.62
CA ASP A 13 20.61 -9.64 22.79
C ASP A 13 21.26 -9.17 24.11
N ALA A 14 22.54 -8.80 24.08
CA ALA A 14 23.29 -8.37 25.26
C ALA A 14 22.75 -7.06 25.87
N TYR A 15 21.96 -6.28 25.12
CA TYR A 15 21.34 -5.04 25.60
C TYR A 15 19.95 -5.24 26.24
N LYS A 16 19.49 -6.50 26.44
CA LYS A 16 18.10 -6.79 26.81
C LYS A 16 17.52 -6.06 28.00
N ASP A 17 18.25 -6.10 29.09
CA ASP A 17 17.79 -5.55 30.37
C ASP A 17 18.64 -4.34 30.76
N LEU A 18 19.25 -3.67 29.78
CA LEU A 18 20.14 -2.54 30.02
C LEU A 18 19.49 -1.22 29.61
N PRO A 19 19.45 -0.22 30.51
CA PRO A 19 18.98 1.13 30.20
C PRO A 19 20.10 1.92 29.48
N THR A 20 20.54 1.43 28.32
CA THR A 20 21.60 2.07 27.53
C THR A 20 20.99 3.03 26.51
N LYS A 21 21.35 4.32 26.59
CA LYS A 21 20.84 5.34 25.66
C LYS A 21 21.35 5.16 24.23
N ASN A 22 22.59 4.68 24.05
CA ASN A 22 23.22 4.49 22.74
C ASN A 22 23.81 3.06 22.60
N PRO A 23 22.98 2.04 22.33
CA PRO A 23 23.47 0.68 22.10
C PRO A 23 24.31 0.63 20.81
N LEU A 24 25.60 0.36 20.98
CA LEU A 24 26.62 0.32 19.93
C LEU A 24 27.01 -1.12 19.59
N LEU A 25 27.23 -1.36 18.29
CA LEU A 25 27.95 -2.51 17.76
C LEU A 25 29.20 -2.03 17.04
N ARG A 26 30.35 -2.63 17.35
CA ARG A 26 31.61 -2.37 16.67
C ARG A 26 32.17 -3.64 16.05
N LEU A 27 32.41 -3.61 14.74
CA LEU A 27 33.06 -4.65 13.95
C LEU A 27 34.41 -4.10 13.49
N ALA A 28 35.53 -4.67 13.94
CA ALA A 28 36.85 -4.16 13.59
C ALA A 28 37.79 -5.26 13.12
N MET A 29 38.53 -4.99 12.06
CA MET A 29 39.67 -5.79 11.63
C MET A 29 40.95 -5.16 12.18
N ILE A 30 41.79 -5.96 12.85
CA ILE A 30 43.02 -5.49 13.48
C ILE A 30 44.17 -6.40 13.13
N ASP A 31 45.33 -5.82 12.84
CA ASP A 31 46.59 -6.53 12.57
C ASP A 31 46.49 -7.58 11.46
N GLN A 32 45.57 -7.37 10.49
CA GLN A 32 45.26 -8.28 9.38
C GLN A 32 44.83 -9.71 9.76
N HIS A 33 44.71 -10.01 11.06
CA HIS A 33 44.45 -11.37 11.56
C HIS A 33 43.34 -11.44 12.61
N TYR A 34 42.92 -10.32 13.20
CA TYR A 34 41.87 -10.33 14.22
C TYR A 34 40.60 -9.69 13.69
N LEU A 35 39.49 -10.42 13.81
CA LEU A 35 38.14 -9.86 13.75
C LEU A 35 37.64 -9.63 15.18
N ILE A 36 37.22 -8.41 15.47
CA ILE A 36 36.61 -8.03 16.73
C ILE A 36 35.12 -7.73 16.50
N VAL A 37 34.27 -8.38 17.27
CA VAL A 37 32.84 -8.06 17.40
C VAL A 37 32.59 -7.60 18.82
N ALA A 38 32.29 -6.33 19.00
CA ALA A 38 32.24 -5.71 20.32
C ALA A 38 31.00 -4.84 20.54
N ASN A 39 30.61 -4.72 21.80
CA ASN A 39 29.48 -3.92 22.26
C ASN A 39 29.71 -3.50 23.73
N TYR A 40 28.82 -2.66 24.25
CA TYR A 40 28.77 -2.23 25.66
C TYR A 40 27.55 -2.82 26.37
N GLY A 41 27.14 -4.02 25.97
CA GLY A 41 26.03 -4.77 26.55
C GLY A 41 26.41 -5.43 27.88
N LYS A 42 25.58 -6.39 28.30
CA LYS A 42 25.78 -7.14 29.54
C LYS A 42 27.07 -7.95 29.44
N GLY A 43 27.89 -7.89 30.50
CA GLY A 43 29.04 -8.78 30.67
C GLY A 43 28.62 -10.25 30.82
N PHE A 44 29.55 -11.16 30.57
CA PHE A 44 29.34 -12.59 30.74
C PHE A 44 29.22 -12.92 32.22
N ASP A 45 28.14 -13.59 32.60
CA ASP A 45 28.02 -14.21 33.91
C ASP A 45 28.32 -15.73 33.84
N GLU A 46 28.26 -16.40 34.99
CA GLU A 46 28.49 -17.85 35.08
C GLU A 46 27.57 -18.67 34.16
N ARG A 47 26.32 -18.22 33.97
CA ARG A 47 25.34 -18.89 33.09
C ARG A 47 25.71 -18.68 31.63
N ASP A 48 26.17 -17.48 31.27
CA ASP A 48 26.61 -17.17 29.91
C ASP A 48 27.89 -17.96 29.56
N VAL A 49 28.86 -18.04 30.48
CA VAL A 49 30.08 -18.87 30.31
C VAL A 49 29.71 -20.35 30.15
N ARG A 50 28.90 -20.92 31.05
CA ARG A 50 28.41 -22.30 30.89
C ARG A 50 27.69 -22.51 29.57
N GLY A 51 26.91 -21.53 29.12
CA GLY A 51 26.18 -21.56 27.86
C GLY A 51 27.08 -21.58 26.63
N VAL A 52 28.17 -20.81 26.62
CA VAL A 52 29.15 -20.85 25.53
C VAL A 52 30.07 -22.05 25.59
N CYS A 53 30.24 -22.67 26.75
CA CYS A 53 31.01 -23.91 26.92
C CYS A 53 30.20 -25.15 26.57
N GLY A 54 28.90 -25.20 26.87
CA GLY A 54 28.06 -26.38 26.66
C GLY A 54 27.95 -26.87 25.20
N VAL A 55 27.68 -28.17 25.05
CA VAL A 55 27.27 -28.80 23.78
C VAL A 55 25.78 -29.15 23.90
N GLY A 56 24.94 -28.64 22.98
CA GLY A 56 23.50 -28.91 22.96
C GLY A 56 22.68 -28.33 24.11
N SER A 57 23.32 -27.68 25.09
CA SER A 57 22.73 -27.13 26.31
C SER A 57 22.84 -25.61 26.34
N GLY A 58 22.27 -24.96 25.32
CA GLY A 58 22.19 -23.50 25.28
C GLY A 58 21.32 -22.96 26.41
N THR A 59 21.82 -22.03 27.20
CA THR A 59 21.12 -21.30 28.27
C THR A 59 19.98 -20.39 27.78
N LYS A 60 19.61 -20.49 26.49
CA LYS A 60 18.63 -19.68 25.75
C LYS A 60 17.24 -20.34 25.59
N ARG A 61 16.99 -21.47 26.27
CA ARG A 61 15.78 -22.30 26.12
C ARG A 61 14.46 -21.63 26.56
N GLN A 62 14.50 -20.63 27.44
CA GLN A 62 13.27 -20.06 28.05
C GLN A 62 12.94 -18.62 27.63
N ASP A 63 13.84 -17.90 26.97
CA ASP A 63 13.65 -16.48 26.66
C ASP A 63 13.11 -16.28 25.24
N ARG A 64 11.85 -15.83 25.12
CA ARG A 64 11.17 -15.54 23.84
C ARG A 64 11.91 -14.52 22.97
N GLU A 65 12.68 -13.62 23.56
CA GLU A 65 13.38 -12.57 22.83
C GLU A 65 14.78 -12.97 22.34
N LYS A 66 15.40 -14.04 22.86
CA LYS A 66 16.73 -14.44 22.36
C LYS A 66 16.62 -15.20 21.03
N THR A 67 17.35 -14.81 20.00
CA THR A 67 17.16 -15.38 18.64
C THR A 67 17.77 -16.78 18.44
N GLY A 68 18.70 -17.20 19.29
CA GLY A 68 19.40 -18.49 19.16
C GLY A 68 18.66 -19.67 19.79
N TYR A 69 18.42 -20.74 19.02
CA TYR A 69 17.67 -21.95 19.44
C TYR A 69 18.52 -23.24 19.53
N LYS A 70 19.70 -23.30 18.91
CA LYS A 70 20.51 -24.54 18.83
C LYS A 70 21.66 -24.67 19.84
N GLY A 71 22.00 -23.61 20.58
CA GLY A 71 23.24 -23.59 21.38
C GLY A 71 24.54 -23.73 20.56
N LEU A 72 24.44 -23.75 19.23
CA LEU A 72 25.55 -23.89 18.27
C LEU A 72 25.98 -22.56 17.64
N GLY A 73 25.25 -21.47 17.89
CA GLY A 73 25.46 -20.17 17.22
C GLY A 73 26.87 -19.61 17.45
N PHE A 74 27.32 -19.61 18.72
CA PHE A 74 28.71 -19.24 19.06
C PHE A 74 29.71 -20.26 18.51
N LYS A 75 29.41 -21.57 18.56
CA LYS A 75 30.36 -22.60 18.11
C LYS A 75 30.74 -22.49 16.63
N ALA A 76 29.92 -21.82 15.82
CA ALA A 76 30.22 -21.56 14.40
C ALA A 76 31.52 -20.77 14.18
N VAL A 77 32.04 -20.02 15.17
CA VAL A 77 33.32 -19.30 15.00
C VAL A 77 34.50 -20.27 14.91
N PHE A 78 34.43 -21.45 15.53
CA PHE A 78 35.52 -22.42 15.54
C PHE A 78 35.75 -23.10 14.19
N GLY A 79 34.81 -22.99 13.25
CA GLY A 79 35.03 -23.42 11.86
C GLY A 79 35.93 -22.46 11.07
N GLN A 80 36.21 -21.27 11.62
CA GLN A 80 36.99 -20.21 10.96
C GLN A 80 38.26 -19.84 11.75
N SER A 81 38.39 -20.36 12.98
CA SER A 81 39.41 -19.95 13.91
C SER A 81 39.78 -21.06 14.88
N ASN A 82 41.07 -21.14 15.20
CA ASN A 82 41.61 -22.00 16.26
C ASN A 82 41.89 -21.20 17.55
N TYR A 83 41.62 -19.91 17.57
CA TYR A 83 41.87 -19.02 18.71
C TYR A 83 40.77 -17.96 18.81
N VAL A 84 40.01 -18.02 19.89
CA VAL A 84 38.90 -17.12 20.16
C VAL A 84 39.04 -16.60 21.57
N LEU A 85 39.16 -15.28 21.71
CA LEU A 85 39.28 -14.59 22.98
C LEU A 85 37.96 -13.85 23.26
N ILE A 86 37.44 -14.00 24.48
CA ILE A 86 36.32 -13.21 24.97
C ILE A 86 36.86 -12.25 26.01
N ALA A 87 36.64 -10.96 25.76
CA ALA A 87 36.82 -9.90 26.75
C ALA A 87 35.46 -9.50 27.29
N SER A 88 35.32 -9.44 28.61
CA SER A 88 34.08 -9.04 29.27
C SER A 88 34.38 -8.14 30.45
N LYS A 89 34.20 -6.82 30.27
CA LYS A 89 34.33 -5.82 31.36
C LYS A 89 35.62 -5.95 32.18
N GLY A 90 36.74 -6.11 31.49
CA GLY A 90 38.07 -6.22 32.11
C GLY A 90 38.51 -7.65 32.46
N GLU A 91 37.64 -8.65 32.31
CA GLU A 91 37.98 -10.07 32.45
C GLU A 91 38.16 -10.75 31.09
N TYR A 92 39.03 -11.76 31.03
CA TYR A 92 39.37 -12.42 29.76
C TYR A 92 39.43 -13.93 29.89
N PHE A 93 38.87 -14.61 28.90
CA PHE A 93 39.05 -16.05 28.73
C PHE A 93 39.08 -16.40 27.25
N ARG A 94 39.82 -17.45 26.89
CA ARG A 94 40.04 -17.86 25.50
C ARG A 94 39.73 -19.33 25.27
N PHE A 95 39.47 -19.66 24.01
CA PHE A 95 39.43 -21.02 23.48
C PHE A 95 40.56 -21.13 22.45
N ALA A 96 41.51 -22.02 22.69
CA ALA A 96 42.69 -22.17 21.84
C ALA A 96 42.99 -23.65 21.58
N ALA A 97 43.10 -24.03 20.31
CA ALA A 97 43.32 -25.41 19.88
C ALA A 97 44.72 -25.95 20.24
N ASP A 98 45.69 -25.05 20.35
CA ASP A 98 47.11 -25.32 20.58
C ASP A 98 47.55 -25.04 22.03
N ALA A 99 46.60 -24.89 22.96
CA ALA A 99 46.92 -24.58 24.34
C ALA A 99 47.74 -25.70 25.00
N ALA A 100 49.03 -25.40 25.29
CA ALA A 100 49.92 -26.28 26.05
C ALA A 100 49.48 -26.45 27.52
N GLU A 101 48.65 -25.52 28.03
CA GLU A 101 48.10 -25.47 29.38
C GLU A 101 46.95 -26.46 29.63
N PHE A 102 46.84 -27.50 28.79
CA PHE A 102 45.83 -28.52 28.96
C PHE A 102 45.98 -29.25 30.30
N GLN A 103 45.07 -28.98 31.23
CA GLN A 103 44.97 -29.73 32.49
C GLN A 103 44.03 -30.91 32.33
N TRP A 104 44.52 -32.11 32.67
CA TRP A 104 43.71 -33.32 32.66
C TRP A 104 42.55 -33.20 33.67
N ASN A 105 41.32 -33.31 33.20
CA ASN A 105 40.16 -33.32 34.08
C ASN A 105 40.09 -34.68 34.79
N PRO A 106 40.11 -34.75 36.13
CA PRO A 106 40.00 -36.01 36.86
C PRO A 106 38.74 -36.82 36.53
N ARG A 107 37.68 -36.17 36.00
CA ARG A 107 36.46 -36.85 35.53
C ARG A 107 36.66 -37.66 34.25
N TRP A 108 37.72 -37.42 33.48
CA TRP A 108 38.05 -38.21 32.29
C TRP A 108 38.81 -39.50 32.64
N GLY A 109 39.24 -39.67 33.89
CA GLY A 109 39.97 -40.85 34.36
C GLY A 109 41.24 -40.46 35.10
N LYS A 110 42.11 -41.44 35.34
CA LYS A 110 43.36 -41.27 36.11
C LYS A 110 44.34 -40.32 35.43
N ASP A 111 44.65 -40.58 34.17
CA ASP A 111 45.58 -39.80 33.35
C ASP A 111 45.33 -40.06 31.86
N ARG A 112 45.93 -39.22 31.01
CA ARG A 112 45.81 -39.28 29.56
C ARG A 112 46.26 -40.63 29.00
N ALA A 113 47.41 -41.14 29.44
CA ALA A 113 47.98 -42.38 28.91
C ALA A 113 47.06 -43.58 29.17
N SER A 114 46.49 -43.65 30.38
CA SER A 114 45.53 -44.67 30.77
C SER A 114 44.24 -44.60 29.95
N TRP A 115 43.73 -43.38 29.70
CA TRP A 115 42.54 -43.21 28.86
C TRP A 115 42.80 -43.59 27.41
N GLU A 116 43.93 -43.17 26.82
CA GLU A 116 44.30 -43.50 25.44
C GLU A 116 44.48 -45.01 25.26
N ALA A 117 45.13 -45.68 26.22
CA ALA A 117 45.29 -47.13 26.24
C ALA A 117 43.93 -47.86 26.30
N ALA A 118 43.01 -47.39 27.15
CA ALA A 118 41.69 -48.00 27.31
C ALA A 118 40.77 -47.80 26.08
N ASN A 119 40.94 -46.71 25.34
CA ASN A 119 40.07 -46.36 24.20
C ASN A 119 40.70 -46.67 22.84
N GLY A 120 41.97 -47.08 22.78
CA GLY A 120 42.66 -47.40 21.52
C GLY A 120 42.83 -46.20 20.57
N GLN A 121 42.73 -44.98 21.09
CA GLN A 121 42.83 -43.75 20.29
C GLN A 121 43.54 -42.65 21.06
N LYS A 122 44.16 -41.71 20.32
CA LYS A 122 44.76 -40.52 20.92
C LYS A 122 43.67 -39.59 21.45
N PHE A 123 43.89 -39.02 22.62
CA PHE A 123 42.98 -38.05 23.21
C PHE A 123 43.10 -36.72 22.46
N GLU A 124 41.99 -36.27 21.90
CA GLU A 124 41.87 -34.92 21.35
C GLU A 124 41.21 -34.02 22.40
N TYR A 125 41.92 -32.96 22.80
CA TYR A 125 41.39 -32.00 23.76
C TYR A 125 40.19 -31.27 23.16
N PRO A 126 39.01 -31.29 23.81
CA PRO A 126 37.83 -30.60 23.31
C PRO A 126 37.91 -29.09 23.60
N TRP A 127 38.93 -28.43 23.06
CA TRP A 127 39.26 -27.03 23.27
C TRP A 127 38.11 -26.06 22.96
N GLN A 128 37.18 -26.44 22.09
CA GLN A 128 36.01 -25.64 21.70
C GLN A 128 34.98 -25.47 22.83
N ILE A 129 35.07 -26.27 23.90
CA ILE A 129 34.14 -26.26 25.03
C ILE A 129 34.83 -25.99 26.37
N CYS A 130 36.17 -25.97 26.38
CA CYS A 130 36.99 -25.78 27.57
C CYS A 130 37.67 -24.39 27.51
N PRO A 131 37.11 -23.38 28.20
CA PRO A 131 37.69 -22.04 28.23
C PRO A 131 38.95 -22.05 29.10
N ILE A 132 39.90 -21.20 28.75
CA ILE A 132 41.14 -20.97 29.47
C ILE A 132 41.08 -19.54 30.00
N TRP A 133 41.13 -19.38 31.32
CA TRP A 133 41.27 -18.05 31.93
C TRP A 133 42.55 -17.39 31.39
N THR A 134 42.50 -16.11 31.07
CA THR A 134 43.63 -15.43 30.44
C THR A 134 43.91 -14.13 31.17
N GLU A 135 45.12 -13.98 31.69
CA GLU A 135 45.54 -12.73 32.31
C GLU A 135 45.81 -11.66 31.24
N LYS A 136 45.65 -10.39 31.62
CA LYS A 136 45.87 -9.25 30.71
C LYS A 136 47.25 -9.29 30.04
N ALA A 137 48.27 -9.73 30.77
CA ALA A 137 49.64 -9.82 30.30
C ALA A 137 49.85 -10.86 29.18
N GLU A 138 48.98 -11.88 29.10
CA GLU A 138 49.04 -12.95 28.10
C GLU A 138 48.39 -12.56 26.77
N LEU A 139 47.62 -11.48 26.74
CA LEU A 139 46.93 -11.02 25.53
C LEU A 139 47.94 -10.53 24.48
N PRO A 140 47.66 -10.70 23.17
CA PRO A 140 48.48 -10.06 22.13
C PRO A 140 48.56 -8.54 22.32
N LYS A 141 49.75 -7.94 22.16
CA LYS A 141 49.97 -6.49 22.41
C LYS A 141 48.97 -5.59 21.68
N VAL A 142 48.67 -5.91 20.43
CA VAL A 142 47.72 -5.13 19.62
C VAL A 142 46.30 -5.19 20.20
N ILE A 143 45.90 -6.34 20.72
CA ILE A 143 44.62 -6.52 21.41
C ILE A 143 44.60 -5.80 22.76
N GLN A 144 45.70 -5.87 23.52
CA GLN A 144 45.84 -5.10 24.78
C GLN A 144 45.65 -3.60 24.53
N GLN A 145 46.30 -3.05 23.51
CA GLN A 145 46.20 -1.64 23.15
C GLN A 145 44.76 -1.26 22.76
N TRP A 146 44.10 -2.10 21.97
CA TRP A 146 42.73 -1.85 21.55
C TRP A 146 41.74 -1.87 22.73
N LEU A 147 41.88 -2.84 23.64
CA LEU A 147 41.04 -2.99 24.83
C LEU A 147 41.33 -1.94 25.90
N PHE A 148 42.57 -1.43 26.00
CA PHE A 148 42.96 -0.43 27.01
C PHE A 148 42.08 0.83 26.95
N SER A 149 41.69 1.24 25.74
CA SER A 149 40.84 2.42 25.54
C SER A 149 39.36 2.21 25.89
N GLN A 150 38.95 0.98 26.21
CA GLN A 150 37.55 0.56 26.29
C GLN A 150 37.31 -0.47 27.43
N PRO A 151 37.44 -0.09 28.71
CA PRO A 151 37.43 -1.04 29.84
C PRO A 151 36.10 -1.77 30.04
N GLU A 152 34.97 -1.12 29.75
CA GLU A 152 33.62 -1.69 29.92
C GLU A 152 33.15 -2.54 28.72
N ILE A 153 34.02 -2.76 27.74
CA ILE A 153 33.62 -3.42 26.50
C ILE A 153 33.43 -4.93 26.71
N VAL A 154 32.45 -5.46 25.99
CA VAL A 154 32.30 -6.89 25.78
C VAL A 154 32.68 -7.17 24.33
N ALA A 155 33.71 -7.98 24.11
CA ALA A 155 34.24 -8.25 22.79
C ALA A 155 34.51 -9.74 22.57
N CYS A 156 34.08 -10.24 21.42
CA CYS A 156 34.50 -11.52 20.86
C CYS A 156 35.60 -11.24 19.83
N ILE A 157 36.81 -11.69 20.11
CA ILE A 157 38.02 -11.45 19.34
C ILE A 157 38.44 -12.79 18.71
N ILE A 158 38.48 -12.83 17.38
CA ILE A 158 38.63 -14.06 16.62
C ILE A 158 39.90 -13.94 15.77
N TYR A 159 40.84 -14.86 15.96
CA TYR A 159 42.00 -14.95 15.08
C TYR A 159 41.63 -15.68 13.79
N VAL A 160 41.93 -15.11 12.64
CA VAL A 160 41.58 -15.65 11.33
C VAL A 160 42.82 -15.62 10.44
N LYS A 161 43.15 -16.78 9.87
CA LYS A 161 44.34 -16.93 9.03
C LYS A 161 44.24 -16.13 7.73
N ASP A 162 43.06 -16.12 7.11
CA ASP A 162 42.76 -15.36 5.89
C ASP A 162 41.50 -14.50 6.08
N MET A 163 41.70 -13.18 6.06
CA MET A 163 40.63 -12.19 6.25
C MET A 163 39.85 -11.88 4.97
N THR A 164 40.17 -12.49 3.82
CA THR A 164 39.57 -12.12 2.52
C THR A 164 38.05 -12.27 2.50
N GLU A 165 37.50 -13.40 2.97
CA GLU A 165 36.05 -13.61 3.03
C GLU A 165 35.37 -12.68 4.05
N ILE A 166 36.04 -12.40 5.17
CA ILE A 166 35.52 -11.51 6.21
C ILE A 166 35.46 -10.07 5.71
N LYS A 167 36.54 -9.59 5.07
CA LYS A 167 36.59 -8.27 4.43
C LYS A 167 35.48 -8.12 3.39
N LYS A 168 35.25 -9.14 2.55
CA LYS A 168 34.13 -9.16 1.61
C LYS A 168 32.79 -9.09 2.33
N SER A 169 32.60 -9.88 3.39
CA SER A 169 31.36 -9.91 4.18
C SER A 169 31.07 -8.56 4.86
N LEU A 170 32.08 -7.90 5.43
CA LEU A 170 31.94 -6.57 6.04
C LEU A 170 31.59 -5.52 4.99
N LYS A 171 32.21 -5.54 3.80
CA LYS A 171 31.82 -4.67 2.68
C LYS A 171 30.36 -4.90 2.26
N THR A 172 29.92 -6.16 2.21
CA THR A 172 28.52 -6.48 1.93
C THR A 172 27.58 -5.90 2.99
N LEU A 173 27.92 -5.98 4.29
CA LEU A 173 27.13 -5.36 5.35
C LEU A 173 27.03 -3.84 5.23
N ILE A 174 28.13 -3.17 4.86
CA ILE A 174 28.12 -1.72 4.60
C ILE A 174 27.20 -1.39 3.43
N ASN A 175 27.33 -2.11 2.31
CA ASN A 175 26.51 -1.88 1.12
C ASN A 175 25.02 -2.24 1.32
N GLN A 176 24.73 -3.21 2.19
CA GLN A 176 23.38 -3.66 2.53
C GLN A 176 23.00 -3.21 3.94
N ALA A 177 23.26 -1.94 4.29
CA ALA A 177 23.04 -1.41 5.63
C ALA A 177 21.60 -1.58 6.15
N HIS A 178 20.61 -1.72 5.26
CA HIS A 178 19.22 -2.03 5.61
C HIS A 178 19.05 -3.28 6.48
N VAL A 179 20.00 -4.21 6.46
CA VAL A 179 20.02 -5.38 7.36
C VAL A 179 19.91 -4.99 8.83
N PHE A 180 20.52 -3.88 9.23
CA PHE A 180 20.55 -3.43 10.62
C PHE A 180 19.20 -2.87 11.11
N MET A 181 18.26 -2.58 10.21
CA MET A 181 16.95 -2.05 10.59
C MET A 181 16.08 -3.05 11.37
N PHE A 182 16.40 -4.35 11.28
CA PHE A 182 15.72 -5.42 12.00
C PHE A 182 16.34 -5.75 13.36
N LEU A 183 17.43 -5.09 13.74
CA LEU A 183 17.98 -5.19 15.09
C LEU A 183 17.03 -4.52 16.08
N ARG A 184 16.89 -5.11 17.27
CA ARG A 184 15.91 -4.65 18.25
C ARG A 184 16.42 -3.46 19.05
N ARG A 185 17.73 -3.43 19.36
CA ARG A 185 18.29 -2.46 20.32
C ARG A 185 19.44 -1.66 19.76
N ILE A 186 20.34 -2.29 19.01
CA ILE A 186 21.48 -1.61 18.40
C ILE A 186 20.99 -0.56 17.39
N ARG A 187 21.56 0.64 17.51
CA ARG A 187 21.27 1.79 16.64
C ARG A 187 22.52 2.48 16.09
N ASP A 188 23.66 2.35 16.76
CA ASP A 188 24.97 2.79 16.25
C ASP A 188 25.76 1.55 15.84
N ILE A 189 26.19 1.49 14.58
CA ILE A 189 27.03 0.41 14.04
C ILE A 189 28.29 1.01 13.46
N ARG A 190 29.45 0.53 13.92
CA ARG A 190 30.77 0.98 13.47
C ARG A 190 31.54 -0.17 12.86
N ILE A 191 32.03 0.00 11.65
CA ILE A 191 32.74 -1.02 10.89
C ILE A 191 34.10 -0.50 10.45
N SER A 192 35.18 -1.09 10.96
CA SER A 192 36.56 -0.79 10.57
C SER A 192 37.14 -1.98 9.81
N ILE A 193 37.34 -1.82 8.50
CA ILE A 193 37.93 -2.85 7.64
C ILE A 193 39.44 -2.66 7.49
N ASP A 194 39.87 -1.41 7.39
CA ASP A 194 41.26 -1.00 7.28
C ASP A 194 41.57 -0.06 8.47
N SER A 195 42.82 -0.01 8.93
CA SER A 195 43.21 0.69 10.17
C SER A 195 42.99 2.21 10.13
N SER A 196 42.74 2.78 8.96
CA SER A 196 42.64 4.23 8.73
C SER A 196 41.22 4.79 8.76
N THR A 197 40.18 3.96 8.57
CA THR A 197 38.80 4.46 8.40
C THR A 197 37.77 3.59 9.12
N GLU A 198 36.86 4.23 9.83
CA GLU A 198 35.69 3.60 10.46
C GLU A 198 34.43 4.08 9.75
N THR A 199 33.68 3.14 9.16
CA THR A 199 32.35 3.42 8.61
C THR A 199 31.35 3.43 9.74
N VAL A 200 30.63 4.54 9.90
CA VAL A 200 29.56 4.70 10.90
C VAL A 200 28.21 4.57 10.19
N LEU A 201 27.32 3.76 10.75
CA LEU A 201 25.95 3.58 10.30
C LEU A 201 25.01 3.83 11.47
N GLN A 202 24.07 4.76 11.30
CA GLN A 202 23.10 5.13 12.32
C GLN A 202 21.68 4.74 11.90
N VAL A 203 21.02 3.93 12.72
CA VAL A 203 19.63 3.51 12.51
C VAL A 203 18.73 4.41 13.35
N THR A 204 17.94 5.26 12.70
CA THR A 204 17.03 6.20 13.36
C THR A 204 15.58 5.82 13.06
N GLN A 205 14.80 5.55 14.10
CA GLN A 205 13.36 5.30 13.99
C GLN A 205 12.58 6.61 14.15
N LEU A 206 11.70 6.89 13.20
CA LEU A 206 10.85 8.07 13.16
C LEU A 206 9.46 7.79 13.77
N ARG A 207 8.70 8.86 14.05
CA ARG A 207 7.35 8.78 14.65
C ARG A 207 6.34 8.03 13.78
N ASP A 208 6.49 8.11 12.45
CA ASP A 208 5.64 7.41 11.48
C ASP A 208 6.03 5.93 11.31
N ARG A 209 6.83 5.38 12.23
CA ARG A 209 7.39 4.01 12.22
C ARG A 209 8.32 3.73 11.06
N SER A 210 8.69 4.74 10.28
CA SER A 210 9.74 4.58 9.27
C SER A 210 11.12 4.63 9.91
N ILE A 211 12.08 3.94 9.31
CA ILE A 211 13.48 3.90 9.72
C ILE A 211 14.33 4.55 8.64
N LYS A 212 15.19 5.47 9.06
CA LYS A 212 16.27 6.00 8.23
C LYS A 212 17.60 5.41 8.68
N ILE A 213 18.42 5.05 7.71
CA ILE A 213 19.79 4.62 7.93
C ILE A 213 20.68 5.69 7.34
N GLY A 214 21.48 6.32 8.18
CA GLY A 214 22.43 7.35 7.80
C GLY A 214 23.88 6.92 7.98
N ASP A 215 24.79 7.62 7.33
CA ASP A 215 26.22 7.55 7.63
C ASP A 215 26.59 8.45 8.82
N GLY A 216 27.88 8.49 9.19
CA GLY A 216 28.39 9.33 10.27
C GLY A 216 28.29 10.84 10.02
N ASP A 217 28.11 11.26 8.76
CA ASP A 217 27.99 12.66 8.34
C ASP A 217 26.52 13.11 8.26
N GLY A 218 25.57 12.20 8.52
CA GLY A 218 24.14 12.47 8.50
C GLY A 218 23.47 12.29 7.13
N HIS A 219 24.20 11.83 6.11
CA HIS A 219 23.59 11.51 4.82
C HIS A 219 22.74 10.25 4.91
N ILE A 220 21.54 10.28 4.34
CA ILE A 220 20.62 9.15 4.38
C ILE A 220 21.00 8.14 3.29
N ILE A 221 21.43 6.95 3.72
CA ILE A 221 21.73 5.79 2.87
C ILE A 221 20.44 5.13 2.39
N SER A 222 19.47 4.95 3.30
CA SER A 222 18.17 4.37 2.94
C SER A 222 17.05 4.75 3.91
N HIS A 223 15.81 4.68 3.43
CA HIS A 223 14.60 4.99 4.18
C HIS A 223 13.57 3.88 3.96
N TRP A 224 13.01 3.34 5.04
CA TRP A 224 12.11 2.19 5.00
C TRP A 224 10.88 2.42 5.87
N LEU A 225 9.71 2.02 5.41
CA LEU A 225 8.50 1.97 6.24
C LEU A 225 8.30 0.55 6.74
N LEU A 226 8.07 0.39 8.04
CA LEU A 226 7.85 -0.91 8.67
C LEU A 226 6.39 -1.17 9.02
N HIS A 227 5.97 -2.41 8.88
CA HIS A 227 4.73 -2.95 9.41
C HIS A 227 5.03 -4.18 10.28
N PRO A 228 5.28 -3.96 11.58
CA PRO A 228 5.39 -5.06 12.53
C PRO A 228 4.00 -5.63 12.83
N CYS A 229 3.90 -6.95 12.82
CA CYS A 229 2.70 -7.74 13.06
C CYS A 229 2.99 -8.80 14.12
N VAL A 230 2.03 -9.05 14.99
CA VAL A 230 2.03 -10.20 15.90
C VAL A 230 1.07 -11.24 15.35
N LEU A 231 1.56 -12.45 15.12
CA LEU A 231 0.79 -13.54 14.51
C LEU A 231 0.50 -14.63 15.55
N PRO A 232 -0.78 -15.00 15.77
CA PRO A 232 -1.13 -16.14 16.60
C PRO A 232 -0.74 -17.44 15.87
N VAL A 233 -0.01 -18.31 16.55
CA VAL A 233 0.46 -19.58 16.00
C VAL A 233 -0.69 -20.60 16.02
N PRO A 234 -1.10 -21.16 14.87
CA PRO A 234 -2.13 -22.19 14.81
C PRO A 234 -1.57 -23.55 15.21
N ASP A 235 -2.43 -24.42 15.75
CA ASP A 235 -2.06 -25.78 16.17
C ASP A 235 -1.42 -26.59 15.03
N GLU A 236 -1.89 -26.40 13.80
CA GLU A 236 -1.32 -27.05 12.61
C GLU A 236 0.17 -26.75 12.41
N ALA A 237 0.62 -25.53 12.73
CA ALA A 237 2.02 -25.14 12.61
C ALA A 237 2.89 -25.73 13.73
N LEU A 238 2.30 -26.05 14.89
CA LEU A 238 3.00 -26.66 16.02
C LEU A 238 3.29 -28.16 15.82
N THR A 239 2.61 -28.80 14.86
CA THR A 239 2.85 -30.21 14.51
C THR A 239 4.02 -30.42 13.54
N ASP A 240 4.69 -29.34 13.12
CA ASP A 240 5.84 -29.39 12.20
C ASP A 240 7.01 -30.19 12.79
N TYR A 241 7.43 -31.24 12.07
CA TYR A 241 8.53 -32.11 12.48
C TYR A 241 9.88 -31.39 12.64
N TYR A 242 10.12 -30.34 11.85
CA TYR A 242 11.36 -29.56 11.88
C TYR A 242 11.33 -28.41 12.88
N LEU A 243 10.23 -28.25 13.63
CA LEU A 243 10.06 -27.17 14.58
C LEU A 243 11.06 -27.29 15.73
N PRO A 244 11.90 -26.28 15.97
CA PRO A 244 12.75 -26.27 17.16
C PRO A 244 11.92 -26.31 18.44
N GLU A 245 12.39 -27.02 19.47
CA GLU A 245 11.73 -27.13 20.79
C GLU A 245 11.29 -25.76 21.35
N LYS A 246 12.10 -24.72 21.12
CA LYS A 246 11.81 -23.35 21.56
C LYS A 246 10.51 -22.79 20.97
N LEU A 247 10.16 -23.16 19.74
CA LEU A 247 8.98 -22.66 19.05
C LEU A 247 7.74 -23.50 19.36
N GLN A 248 7.89 -24.74 19.84
CA GLN A 248 6.77 -25.66 20.14
C GLN A 248 5.82 -25.14 21.23
N GLN A 249 6.28 -24.24 22.10
CA GLN A 249 5.47 -23.69 23.21
C GLN A 249 5.08 -22.22 23.00
N ILE A 250 5.40 -21.66 21.83
CA ILE A 250 5.12 -20.26 21.52
C ILE A 250 3.71 -20.13 20.94
N LYS A 251 2.93 -19.19 21.50
CA LYS A 251 1.57 -18.88 21.05
C LYS A 251 1.52 -17.77 20.00
N GLU A 252 2.52 -16.90 19.98
CA GLU A 252 2.57 -15.73 19.12
C GLU A 252 3.98 -15.44 18.65
N ILE A 253 4.14 -15.00 17.40
CA ILE A 253 5.43 -14.61 16.83
C ILE A 253 5.36 -13.26 16.13
N ASP A 254 6.51 -12.61 16.01
CA ASP A 254 6.65 -11.38 15.23
C ASP A 254 6.89 -11.69 13.75
N LEU A 255 6.17 -10.97 12.89
CA LEU A 255 6.44 -10.82 11.46
C LEU A 255 6.55 -9.33 11.14
N THR A 256 7.63 -8.91 10.49
CA THR A 256 7.79 -7.51 10.08
C THR A 256 7.89 -7.44 8.57
N LEU A 257 6.98 -6.67 7.96
CA LEU A 257 7.06 -6.29 6.55
C LEU A 257 7.75 -4.95 6.42
N ALA A 258 8.52 -4.74 5.35
CA ALA A 258 9.17 -3.47 5.10
C ALA A 258 9.22 -3.09 3.63
N VAL A 259 8.94 -1.82 3.34
CA VAL A 259 9.01 -1.26 1.99
C VAL A 259 9.98 -0.09 1.96
N LYS A 260 10.74 0.00 0.88
CA LYS A 260 11.70 1.08 0.67
C LYS A 260 10.94 2.35 0.27
N ILE A 261 11.38 3.49 0.79
CA ILE A 261 10.89 4.81 0.43
C ILE A 261 12.00 5.52 -0.35
N ASN A 262 11.67 6.00 -1.55
CA ASN A 262 12.60 6.80 -2.35
C ASN A 262 12.59 8.29 -1.94
N GLN A 263 13.47 9.08 -2.54
CA GLN A 263 13.62 10.51 -2.25
C GLN A 263 12.33 11.33 -2.49
N ASN A 264 11.43 10.83 -3.36
CA ASN A 264 10.14 11.46 -3.67
C ASN A 264 9.01 11.00 -2.73
N ASN A 265 9.36 10.36 -1.60
CA ASN A 265 8.44 9.75 -0.65
C ASN A 265 7.49 8.73 -1.32
N CYS A 266 7.93 8.03 -2.36
CA CYS A 266 7.17 6.96 -3.00
C CYS A 266 7.71 5.59 -2.58
N PHE A 267 6.82 4.60 -2.55
CA PHE A 267 7.23 3.22 -2.34
C PHE A 267 8.02 2.72 -3.54
N GLU A 268 9.21 2.18 -3.26
CA GLU A 268 10.10 1.59 -4.24
C GLU A 268 10.13 0.07 -4.00
N PRO A 269 9.62 -0.75 -4.93
CA PRO A 269 9.60 -2.20 -4.75
C PRO A 269 11.01 -2.78 -4.78
N VAL A 270 11.31 -3.66 -3.84
CA VAL A 270 12.56 -4.43 -3.83
C VAL A 270 12.47 -5.54 -4.88
N ARG A 271 13.56 -5.81 -5.60
CA ARG A 271 13.58 -6.77 -6.73
C ARG A 271 14.86 -7.59 -6.78
N GLY A 272 14.78 -8.75 -7.43
CA GLY A 272 15.93 -9.57 -7.79
C GLY A 272 16.71 -10.04 -6.55
N SER A 273 18.03 -9.87 -6.57
CA SER A 273 18.92 -10.29 -5.48
C SER A 273 18.71 -9.54 -4.17
N ASP A 274 18.06 -8.38 -4.17
CA ASP A 274 17.78 -7.61 -2.96
C ASP A 274 16.46 -8.03 -2.29
N SER A 275 15.59 -8.75 -3.00
CA SER A 275 14.32 -9.25 -2.49
C SER A 275 14.52 -10.53 -1.66
N ILE A 276 15.32 -10.42 -0.60
CA ILE A 276 15.66 -11.54 0.28
C ILE A 276 14.68 -11.65 1.45
N LEU A 277 14.43 -12.89 1.88
CA LEU A 277 13.77 -13.15 3.16
C LEU A 277 14.74 -12.91 4.32
N PHE A 278 14.22 -12.41 5.43
CA PHE A 278 14.95 -12.22 6.67
C PHE A 278 14.45 -13.22 7.71
N ALA A 279 15.40 -13.84 8.41
CA ALA A 279 15.15 -14.60 9.62
C ALA A 279 16.01 -13.99 10.73
N TYR A 280 15.55 -12.86 11.26
CA TYR A 280 16.27 -11.84 12.06
C TYR A 280 17.41 -11.14 11.31
N LEU A 281 18.16 -11.88 10.51
CA LEU A 281 19.24 -11.42 9.65
C LEU A 281 19.01 -11.90 8.22
N PRO A 282 19.67 -11.30 7.22
CA PRO A 282 19.47 -11.62 5.83
C PRO A 282 19.73 -13.11 5.56
N THR A 283 19.00 -13.63 4.59
CA THR A 283 19.24 -14.94 3.97
C THR A 283 19.67 -14.73 2.52
N LYS A 284 20.02 -15.81 1.82
CA LYS A 284 20.20 -15.75 0.36
C LYS A 284 18.95 -16.20 -0.41
N ILE A 285 17.79 -16.23 0.26
CA ILE A 285 16.54 -16.72 -0.33
C ILE A 285 15.83 -15.54 -0.99
N SER A 286 16.02 -15.39 -2.30
CA SER A 286 15.38 -14.31 -3.10
C SER A 286 14.42 -14.79 -4.19
N MET A 287 14.22 -16.11 -4.31
CA MET A 287 13.45 -16.73 -5.41
C MET A 287 11.97 -16.36 -5.43
N TYR A 288 11.41 -15.84 -4.33
CA TYR A 288 10.01 -15.40 -4.26
C TYR A 288 9.79 -13.97 -4.75
N ASN A 289 10.87 -13.18 -4.86
CA ASN A 289 10.88 -11.83 -5.44
C ASN A 289 9.72 -10.93 -4.98
N LEU A 290 9.44 -10.94 -3.67
CA LEU A 290 8.42 -10.08 -3.07
C LEU A 290 8.83 -8.60 -3.22
N PRO A 291 7.89 -7.68 -3.48
CA PRO A 291 8.19 -6.25 -3.64
C PRO A 291 8.59 -5.55 -2.32
N ILE A 292 8.64 -6.30 -1.23
CA ILE A 292 8.91 -5.86 0.14
C ILE A 292 9.92 -6.82 0.78
N LEU A 293 10.60 -6.37 1.84
CA LEU A 293 11.36 -7.25 2.71
C LEU A 293 10.43 -7.87 3.75
N VAL A 294 10.63 -9.16 4.03
CA VAL A 294 9.84 -9.90 5.01
C VAL A 294 10.80 -10.50 6.04
N ASN A 295 10.67 -10.06 7.29
CA ASN A 295 11.42 -10.61 8.41
C ASN A 295 10.50 -11.42 9.31
N GLY A 296 10.81 -12.71 9.49
CA GLY A 296 10.00 -13.61 10.31
C GLY A 296 10.80 -14.83 10.77
N GLN A 297 10.20 -15.66 11.61
CA GLN A 297 10.87 -16.84 12.18
C GLN A 297 10.84 -18.04 11.22
N PHE A 298 11.42 -17.91 10.03
CA PHE A 298 11.43 -18.98 9.04
C PHE A 298 12.35 -20.15 9.44
N ILE A 299 11.91 -21.38 9.20
CA ILE A 299 12.73 -22.58 9.32
C ILE A 299 13.60 -22.70 8.06
N ILE A 300 14.90 -22.45 8.22
CA ILE A 300 15.88 -22.46 7.14
C ILE A 300 17.00 -23.48 7.40
N ASN A 301 17.72 -23.83 6.35
CA ASN A 301 18.88 -24.72 6.44
C ASN A 301 20.07 -24.04 7.17
N ALA A 302 21.10 -24.83 7.49
CA ALA A 302 22.29 -24.35 8.17
C ALA A 302 23.09 -23.30 7.36
N SER A 303 23.04 -23.31 6.02
CA SER A 303 23.75 -22.31 5.21
C SER A 303 22.98 -20.97 5.10
N ARG A 304 21.70 -20.92 5.48
CA ARG A 304 20.77 -19.78 5.28
C ARG A 304 20.55 -19.44 3.80
N GLU A 305 20.67 -20.43 2.93
CA GLU A 305 20.50 -20.28 1.48
C GLU A 305 19.25 -20.97 0.99
N HIS A 306 18.71 -21.92 1.77
CA HIS A 306 17.52 -22.66 1.43
C HIS A 306 16.50 -22.60 2.58
N ILE A 307 15.25 -22.35 2.21
CA ILE A 307 14.10 -22.45 3.11
C ILE A 307 13.52 -23.86 3.05
N ARG A 308 12.93 -24.33 4.15
CA ARG A 308 12.18 -25.60 4.17
C ARG A 308 10.79 -25.38 3.57
N ILE A 309 10.57 -25.94 2.39
CA ILE A 309 9.34 -25.74 1.61
C ILE A 309 8.19 -26.62 2.17
N ASP A 310 8.55 -27.81 2.64
CA ASP A 310 7.68 -28.84 3.21
C ASP A 310 7.28 -28.60 4.68
N SER A 311 7.83 -27.55 5.30
CA SER A 311 7.51 -27.15 6.67
C SER A 311 6.12 -26.53 6.75
N SER A 312 5.23 -27.11 7.57
CA SER A 312 3.90 -26.55 7.84
C SER A 312 3.99 -25.18 8.53
N TRP A 313 5.04 -24.96 9.34
CA TRP A 313 5.34 -23.67 9.95
C TRP A 313 5.63 -22.58 8.89
N ASN A 314 6.51 -22.87 7.92
CA ASN A 314 6.83 -21.93 6.86
C ASN A 314 5.64 -21.72 5.90
N GLN A 315 4.88 -22.77 5.59
CA GLN A 315 3.66 -22.67 4.80
C GLN A 315 2.64 -21.73 5.45
N TRP A 316 2.45 -21.86 6.76
CA TRP A 316 1.60 -20.96 7.54
C TRP A 316 2.14 -19.52 7.51
N LEU A 317 3.43 -19.30 7.75
CA LEU A 317 4.03 -17.96 7.67
C LEU A 317 3.82 -17.32 6.29
N PHE A 318 4.01 -18.07 5.21
CA PHE A 318 3.77 -17.58 3.84
C PHE A 318 2.31 -17.23 3.58
N SER A 319 1.37 -17.97 4.18
CA SER A 319 -0.06 -17.64 4.11
C SER A 319 -0.41 -16.33 4.82
N CYS A 320 0.35 -15.94 5.86
CA CYS A 320 0.10 -14.70 6.61
C CYS A 320 0.54 -13.45 5.82
N ILE A 321 1.59 -13.54 4.99
CA ILE A 321 2.17 -12.38 4.30
C ILE A 321 1.13 -11.57 3.49
N PRO A 322 0.36 -12.15 2.55
CA PRO A 322 -0.57 -11.35 1.74
C PRO A 322 -1.68 -10.72 2.58
N GLU A 323 -2.20 -11.42 3.59
CA GLU A 323 -3.21 -10.88 4.51
C GLU A 323 -2.67 -9.65 5.25
N GLN A 324 -1.45 -9.73 5.79
CA GLN A 324 -0.81 -8.61 6.47
C GLN A 324 -0.50 -7.46 5.50
N MET A 325 -0.16 -7.75 4.23
CA MET A 325 -0.01 -6.70 3.22
C MET A 325 -1.33 -5.94 2.97
N PHE A 326 -2.47 -6.63 2.84
CA PHE A 326 -3.77 -5.97 2.69
C PHE A 326 -4.17 -5.15 3.93
N LYS A 327 -3.94 -5.70 5.14
CA LYS A 327 -4.14 -4.96 6.39
C LYS A 327 -3.24 -3.72 6.46
N TRP A 328 -2.01 -3.82 6.00
CA TRP A 328 -1.10 -2.68 5.93
C TRP A 328 -1.62 -1.60 4.96
N VAL A 329 -2.05 -1.99 3.76
CA VAL A 329 -2.68 -1.08 2.79
C VAL A 329 -3.88 -0.37 3.42
N GLN A 330 -4.74 -1.08 4.15
CA GLN A 330 -5.88 -0.50 4.87
C GLN A 330 -5.46 0.57 5.90
N ILE A 331 -4.35 0.36 6.60
CA ILE A 331 -3.81 1.35 7.55
C ILE A 331 -3.27 2.57 6.79
N LEU A 332 -2.52 2.33 5.71
CA LEU A 332 -1.88 3.40 4.93
C LEU A 332 -2.88 4.26 4.16
N THR A 333 -4.03 3.73 3.74
CA THR A 333 -5.06 4.55 3.08
C THR A 333 -5.64 5.61 4.03
N LYS A 334 -5.67 5.33 5.33
CA LYS A 334 -6.15 6.29 6.34
C LYS A 334 -5.13 7.40 6.63
N ASP A 335 -3.85 7.14 6.44
CA ASP A 335 -2.77 8.12 6.62
C ASP A 335 -2.69 9.09 5.43
N HIS A 336 -2.86 10.39 5.68
CA HIS A 336 -2.79 11.44 4.65
C HIS A 336 -1.47 11.44 3.86
N LYS A 337 -0.35 11.04 4.48
CA LYS A 337 0.96 10.98 3.83
C LYS A 337 1.03 9.86 2.79
N TRP A 338 0.42 8.71 3.09
CA TRP A 338 0.56 7.48 2.30
C TRP A 338 -0.67 7.14 1.46
N ARG A 339 -1.82 7.77 1.69
CA ARG A 339 -3.12 7.45 1.08
C ARG A 339 -3.06 7.18 -0.42
N ASN A 340 -2.46 8.11 -1.16
CA ASN A 340 -2.43 8.06 -2.63
C ASN A 340 -1.47 6.99 -3.18
N LYS A 341 -0.58 6.46 -2.35
CA LYS A 341 0.47 5.49 -2.71
C LYS A 341 0.22 4.11 -2.08
N ALA A 342 -0.73 4.01 -1.16
CA ALA A 342 -1.01 2.79 -0.40
C ALA A 342 -1.30 1.60 -1.33
N TYR A 343 -2.01 1.80 -2.43
CA TYR A 343 -2.35 0.71 -3.35
C TYR A 343 -1.15 0.19 -4.18
N ASP A 344 -0.04 0.92 -4.24
CA ASP A 344 1.19 0.43 -4.90
C ASP A 344 1.85 -0.72 -4.12
N LEU A 345 1.55 -0.85 -2.83
CA LEU A 345 1.98 -1.95 -1.96
C LEU A 345 1.16 -3.25 -2.13
N LEU A 346 0.10 -3.24 -2.94
CA LEU A 346 -0.72 -4.43 -3.11
C LEU A 346 0.14 -5.62 -3.57
N PRO A 347 -0.03 -6.83 -2.98
CA PRO A 347 0.77 -7.99 -3.35
C PRO A 347 0.52 -8.45 -4.80
N ASN A 348 1.53 -9.03 -5.42
CA ASN A 348 1.40 -9.78 -6.67
C ASN A 348 1.47 -11.28 -6.39
N ARG A 349 0.97 -12.09 -7.33
CA ARG A 349 1.20 -13.54 -7.32
C ARG A 349 2.68 -13.86 -7.43
N ILE A 350 3.10 -14.89 -6.71
CA ILE A 350 4.43 -15.49 -6.84
C ILE A 350 4.39 -16.49 -8.01
N PRO A 351 5.26 -16.36 -9.02
CA PRO A 351 5.26 -17.25 -10.19
C PRO A 351 5.93 -18.61 -9.92
N THR A 352 6.76 -18.68 -8.88
CA THR A 352 7.46 -19.90 -8.45
C THR A 352 6.47 -21.03 -8.19
N LYS A 353 6.80 -22.24 -8.63
CA LYS A 353 5.99 -23.44 -8.44
C LYS A 353 6.54 -24.26 -7.29
N ASP A 354 6.12 -23.93 -6.08
CA ASP A 354 6.41 -24.71 -4.87
C ASP A 354 5.28 -24.55 -3.85
N GLN A 355 5.30 -25.37 -2.79
CA GLN A 355 4.25 -25.37 -1.77
C GLN A 355 4.13 -24.02 -1.03
N LEU A 356 5.23 -23.28 -0.85
CA LEU A 356 5.20 -21.99 -0.15
C LEU A 356 4.54 -20.91 -1.02
N ALA A 357 4.90 -20.87 -2.30
CA ALA A 357 4.28 -20.00 -3.29
C ALA A 357 2.80 -20.32 -3.49
N ASP A 358 2.42 -21.61 -3.49
CA ASP A 358 1.03 -22.03 -3.57
C ASP A 358 0.22 -21.55 -2.36
N ARG A 359 0.76 -21.73 -1.14
CA ARG A 359 0.12 -21.25 0.10
C ARG A 359 -0.02 -19.73 0.13
N TYR A 360 1.01 -19.01 -0.28
CA TYR A 360 0.96 -17.55 -0.43
C TYR A 360 -0.11 -17.14 -1.44
N ASN A 361 -0.15 -17.76 -2.62
CA ASN A 361 -1.09 -17.41 -3.69
C ASN A 361 -2.54 -17.75 -3.32
N GLN A 362 -2.79 -18.86 -2.62
CA GLN A 362 -4.10 -19.19 -2.05
C GLN A 362 -4.54 -18.16 -1.01
N ALA A 363 -3.65 -17.78 -0.11
CA ALA A 363 -3.93 -16.76 0.89
C ALA A 363 -4.15 -15.37 0.27
N LEU A 364 -3.47 -15.05 -0.83
CA LEU A 364 -3.70 -13.85 -1.64
C LEU A 364 -5.13 -13.82 -2.19
N ASP A 365 -5.60 -14.92 -2.77
CA ASP A 365 -6.96 -15.05 -3.31
C ASP A 365 -8.05 -14.98 -2.24
N SER A 366 -7.76 -15.45 -1.03
CA SER A 366 -8.66 -15.32 0.11
C SER A 366 -8.66 -13.89 0.65
N SER A 367 -7.47 -13.32 0.89
CA SER A 367 -7.30 -12.01 1.54
C SER A 367 -7.91 -10.87 0.73
N VAL A 368 -7.81 -10.92 -0.60
CA VAL A 368 -8.42 -9.90 -1.47
C VAL A 368 -9.96 -9.87 -1.34
N LYS A 369 -10.57 -10.98 -0.93
CA LYS A 369 -12.03 -11.12 -0.75
C LYS A 369 -12.48 -10.81 0.68
N THR A 370 -11.62 -11.04 1.67
CA THR A 370 -11.99 -11.00 3.10
C THR A 370 -11.51 -9.74 3.82
N VAL A 371 -10.44 -9.08 3.36
CA VAL A 371 -9.88 -7.89 4.00
C VAL A 371 -10.51 -6.62 3.42
N PRO A 372 -11.12 -5.73 4.22
CA PRO A 372 -11.71 -4.48 3.73
C PRO A 372 -10.67 -3.37 3.56
N PHE A 373 -9.76 -3.53 2.59
CA PHE A 373 -8.59 -2.67 2.41
C PHE A 373 -8.85 -1.39 1.59
N LEU A 374 -9.99 -1.29 0.92
CA LEU A 374 -10.32 -0.16 0.06
C LEU A 374 -10.87 1.01 0.87
N LEU A 375 -10.36 2.21 0.60
CA LEU A 375 -10.90 3.45 1.15
C LEU A 375 -11.96 4.01 0.20
N GLY A 376 -13.21 4.01 0.64
CA GLY A 376 -14.30 4.70 -0.04
C GLY A 376 -14.14 6.21 0.03
N ILE A 377 -14.75 6.91 -0.93
CA ILE A 377 -14.73 8.38 -1.00
C ILE A 377 -15.28 9.05 0.27
N HIS A 378 -16.13 8.33 1.01
CA HIS A 378 -16.70 8.75 2.30
C HIS A 378 -15.96 8.17 3.52
N ASN A 379 -14.67 7.83 3.36
CA ASN A 379 -13.79 7.30 4.41
C ASN A 379 -14.22 5.97 5.05
N ASN A 380 -15.11 5.21 4.41
CA ASN A 380 -15.46 3.86 4.82
C ASN A 380 -14.46 2.83 4.29
N SER A 381 -14.27 1.73 5.03
CA SER A 381 -13.46 0.59 4.59
C SER A 381 -14.35 -0.41 3.83
N LEU A 382 -13.94 -0.80 2.63
CA LEU A 382 -14.72 -1.63 1.72
C LEU A 382 -13.96 -2.89 1.30
N LEU A 383 -14.69 -4.00 1.17
CA LEU A 383 -14.20 -5.19 0.46
C LEU A 383 -14.15 -4.92 -1.05
N LEU A 384 -13.31 -5.67 -1.78
CA LEU A 384 -13.25 -5.57 -3.24
C LEU A 384 -14.62 -5.80 -3.90
N SER A 385 -15.40 -6.76 -3.38
CA SER A 385 -16.74 -7.09 -3.87
C SER A 385 -17.79 -6.00 -3.62
N GLN A 386 -17.54 -5.11 -2.66
CA GLN A 386 -18.42 -4.02 -2.25
C GLN A 386 -18.09 -2.71 -2.94
N ALA A 387 -16.93 -2.61 -3.60
CA ALA A 387 -16.39 -1.38 -4.11
C ALA A 387 -16.64 -1.19 -5.62
N VAL A 388 -16.83 0.06 -6.02
CA VAL A 388 -17.03 0.48 -7.40
C VAL A 388 -16.11 1.65 -7.71
N VAL A 389 -15.42 1.58 -8.84
CA VAL A 389 -14.72 2.74 -9.42
C VAL A 389 -15.65 3.40 -10.42
N ASP A 390 -15.97 4.67 -10.18
CA ASP A 390 -16.68 5.48 -11.16
C ASP A 390 -15.68 6.15 -12.13
N LEU A 391 -15.75 5.78 -13.41
CA LEU A 391 -14.92 6.35 -14.48
C LEU A 391 -15.55 7.58 -15.14
N THR A 392 -16.78 7.94 -14.74
CA THR A 392 -17.62 8.98 -15.36
C THR A 392 -17.85 10.19 -14.47
N LEU A 393 -17.60 10.02 -13.16
CA LEU A 393 -17.91 10.97 -12.08
C LEU A 393 -19.41 11.21 -11.84
N PHE A 394 -20.29 10.39 -12.42
CA PHE A 394 -21.74 10.51 -12.23
C PHE A 394 -22.18 10.24 -10.80
N ALA A 395 -21.44 9.42 -10.06
CA ALA A 395 -21.69 9.15 -8.65
C ALA A 395 -21.25 10.29 -7.73
N SER A 396 -20.60 11.34 -8.26
CA SER A 396 -20.27 12.55 -7.50
C SER A 396 -21.55 13.28 -7.07
N ASP A 397 -21.52 13.88 -5.89
CA ASP A 397 -22.61 14.76 -5.41
C ASP A 397 -22.74 16.03 -6.26
N GLU A 398 -21.72 16.37 -7.06
CA GLU A 398 -21.73 17.43 -8.08
C GLU A 398 -22.44 17.00 -9.39
N CYS A 399 -22.95 15.76 -9.46
CA CYS A 399 -23.62 15.21 -10.64
C CYS A 399 -24.94 14.51 -10.25
N LEU A 400 -25.09 13.20 -10.43
CA LEU A 400 -26.31 12.46 -10.08
C LEU A 400 -26.33 11.98 -8.63
N GLY A 401 -25.17 11.96 -7.97
CA GLY A 401 -25.00 11.46 -6.62
C GLY A 401 -24.87 9.93 -6.55
N HIS A 402 -24.18 9.48 -5.51
CA HIS A 402 -23.78 8.09 -5.34
C HIS A 402 -24.98 7.13 -5.20
N GLU A 403 -26.09 7.57 -4.60
CA GLU A 403 -27.26 6.72 -4.35
C GLU A 403 -27.90 6.20 -5.65
N LEU A 404 -28.13 7.09 -6.63
CA LEU A 404 -28.76 6.71 -7.90
C LEU A 404 -27.87 5.74 -8.69
N VAL A 405 -26.57 6.02 -8.75
CA VAL A 405 -25.61 5.16 -9.46
C VAL A 405 -25.46 3.81 -8.75
N ARG A 406 -25.38 3.78 -7.42
CA ARG A 406 -25.35 2.53 -6.63
C ARG A 406 -26.59 1.69 -6.90
N ASP A 407 -27.78 2.28 -6.82
CA ASP A 407 -29.05 1.57 -6.94
C ASP A 407 -29.24 1.01 -8.35
N TYR A 408 -28.82 1.76 -9.37
CA TYR A 408 -28.77 1.28 -10.75
C TYR A 408 -27.87 0.04 -10.87
N ILE A 409 -26.61 0.14 -10.43
CA ILE A 409 -25.65 -0.98 -10.50
C ILE A 409 -26.18 -2.21 -9.76
N SER A 410 -26.82 -1.99 -8.60
CA SER A 410 -27.36 -3.06 -7.76
C SER A 410 -28.48 -3.83 -8.45
N GLN A 411 -29.32 -3.15 -9.23
CA GLN A 411 -30.47 -3.72 -9.93
C GLN A 411 -30.13 -4.31 -11.30
N THR A 412 -29.21 -3.71 -12.05
CA THR A 412 -28.83 -4.21 -13.37
C THR A 412 -27.85 -5.38 -13.33
N SER A 413 -27.35 -5.73 -12.15
CA SER A 413 -26.48 -6.88 -11.96
C SER A 413 -27.32 -8.16 -11.81
N SER A 414 -26.88 -9.25 -12.45
CA SER A 414 -27.47 -10.58 -12.29
C SER A 414 -26.47 -11.54 -11.66
N PRO A 415 -26.69 -12.04 -10.43
CA PRO A 415 -27.80 -11.71 -9.53
C PRO A 415 -27.71 -10.28 -8.96
N PRO A 416 -28.82 -9.72 -8.43
CA PRO A 416 -28.82 -8.39 -7.82
C PRO A 416 -27.77 -8.28 -6.71
N LEU A 417 -27.01 -7.20 -6.75
CA LEU A 417 -25.93 -6.95 -5.78
C LEU A 417 -26.47 -6.20 -4.57
N ARG A 418 -25.97 -6.55 -3.39
CA ARG A 418 -26.15 -5.74 -2.17
C ARG A 418 -24.90 -4.90 -1.95
N LEU A 419 -24.88 -3.71 -2.55
CA LEU A 419 -23.82 -2.73 -2.32
C LEU A 419 -24.07 -1.96 -1.01
N PRO A 420 -23.00 -1.55 -0.29
CA PRO A 420 -23.12 -0.66 0.87
C PRO A 420 -23.65 0.71 0.44
N ALA A 421 -24.07 1.53 1.42
CA ALA A 421 -24.60 2.87 1.15
C ALA A 421 -23.68 3.71 0.25
N ASN A 422 -22.37 3.62 0.49
CA ASN A 422 -21.31 4.31 -0.24
C ASN A 422 -20.27 3.32 -0.78
N PRO A 423 -20.45 2.75 -1.99
CA PRO A 423 -19.53 1.77 -2.55
C PRO A 423 -18.36 2.39 -3.33
N PHE A 424 -18.35 3.70 -3.57
CA PHE A 424 -17.44 4.31 -4.52
C PHE A 424 -16.05 4.54 -3.92
N VAL A 425 -15.02 4.22 -4.71
CA VAL A 425 -13.60 4.43 -4.38
C VAL A 425 -12.90 5.23 -5.48
N HIS A 426 -11.81 5.89 -5.14
CA HIS A 426 -11.00 6.58 -6.15
C HIS A 426 -10.39 5.59 -7.16
N ASN A 427 -10.33 6.02 -8.42
CA ASN A 427 -9.78 5.22 -9.49
C ASN A 427 -8.27 4.99 -9.30
N HIS A 428 -7.84 3.72 -9.36
CA HIS A 428 -6.44 3.36 -9.29
C HIS A 428 -6.14 2.13 -10.16
N HIS A 429 -5.03 2.16 -10.90
CA HIS A 429 -4.69 1.12 -11.87
C HIS A 429 -4.54 -0.27 -11.22
N ARG A 430 -3.92 -0.36 -10.03
CA ARG A 430 -3.78 -1.62 -9.27
C ARG A 430 -5.14 -2.23 -8.92
N LEU A 431 -6.16 -1.41 -8.63
CA LEU A 431 -7.50 -1.89 -8.31
C LEU A 431 -8.20 -2.46 -9.54
N ARG A 432 -8.02 -1.83 -10.71
CA ARG A 432 -8.51 -2.36 -11.99
C ARG A 432 -7.89 -3.73 -12.30
N ASN A 433 -6.59 -3.89 -12.05
CA ASN A 433 -5.90 -5.17 -12.23
C ASN A 433 -6.39 -6.28 -11.29
N LEU A 434 -6.95 -5.92 -10.12
CA LEU A 434 -7.61 -6.86 -9.22
C LEU A 434 -9.05 -7.19 -9.64
N GLY A 435 -9.56 -6.59 -10.72
CA GLY A 435 -10.92 -6.81 -11.19
C GLY A 435 -11.99 -6.06 -10.37
N ILE A 436 -11.65 -4.91 -9.80
CA ILE A 436 -12.65 -4.05 -9.15
C ILE A 436 -13.77 -3.70 -10.13
N ARG A 437 -15.01 -3.64 -9.63
CA ARG A 437 -16.16 -3.24 -10.44
C ARG A 437 -15.98 -1.80 -10.91
N GLN A 438 -16.34 -1.55 -12.17
CA GLN A 438 -16.23 -0.24 -12.80
C GLN A 438 -17.61 0.21 -13.28
N PHE A 439 -17.94 1.47 -13.02
CA PHE A 439 -19.06 2.15 -13.66
C PHE A 439 -18.52 2.91 -14.87
N THR A 440 -18.87 2.43 -16.07
CA THR A 440 -18.32 2.90 -17.34
C THR A 440 -19.25 3.89 -18.03
N TRP A 441 -18.74 4.58 -19.05
CA TRP A 441 -19.55 5.46 -19.89
C TRP A 441 -20.73 4.72 -20.57
N GLU A 442 -20.53 3.48 -21.01
CA GLU A 442 -21.60 2.68 -21.61
C GLU A 442 -22.73 2.41 -20.60
N MET A 443 -22.37 2.04 -19.36
CA MET A 443 -23.34 1.83 -18.28
C MET A 443 -24.07 3.14 -17.94
N CYS A 444 -23.37 4.26 -17.95
CA CYS A 444 -23.95 5.59 -17.77
C CYS A 444 -25.02 5.88 -18.84
N TRP A 445 -24.75 5.60 -20.12
CA TRP A 445 -25.75 5.79 -21.18
C TRP A 445 -26.96 4.86 -21.03
N ASN A 446 -26.71 3.59 -20.73
CA ASN A 446 -27.78 2.64 -20.47
C ASN A 446 -28.62 3.03 -19.25
N MET A 447 -28.00 3.66 -18.24
CA MET A 447 -28.68 4.17 -17.06
C MET A 447 -29.61 5.32 -17.43
N LEU A 448 -29.13 6.32 -18.18
CA LEU A 448 -29.95 7.44 -18.62
C LEU A 448 -31.15 6.99 -19.47
N GLN A 449 -30.97 5.97 -20.31
CA GLN A 449 -32.05 5.40 -21.13
C GLN A 449 -32.97 4.43 -20.37
N SER A 450 -32.62 4.03 -19.14
CA SER A 450 -33.39 3.05 -18.39
C SER A 450 -34.68 3.66 -17.82
N PRO A 451 -35.86 3.04 -18.03
CA PRO A 451 -37.11 3.52 -17.44
C PRO A 451 -37.06 3.70 -15.91
N TRP A 452 -36.18 2.93 -15.26
CA TRP A 452 -35.89 3.02 -13.84
C TRP A 452 -35.35 4.40 -13.41
N LEU A 453 -34.39 4.97 -14.14
CA LEU A 453 -33.86 6.29 -13.80
C LEU A 453 -34.83 7.40 -14.21
N LEU A 454 -35.55 7.22 -15.34
CA LEU A 454 -36.52 8.21 -15.86
C LEU A 454 -37.59 8.58 -14.82
N THR A 455 -37.90 7.69 -13.87
CA THR A 455 -38.95 7.86 -12.85
C THR A 455 -38.43 8.26 -11.46
N ARG A 456 -37.10 8.39 -11.29
CA ARG A 456 -36.47 8.60 -9.97
C ARG A 456 -35.60 9.85 -9.86
N LEU A 457 -35.31 10.52 -10.98
CA LEU A 457 -34.53 11.76 -10.98
C LEU A 457 -35.41 12.93 -10.52
N THR A 458 -35.04 13.59 -9.42
CA THR A 458 -35.75 14.79 -8.95
C THR A 458 -35.37 16.02 -9.78
N ALA A 459 -36.22 17.04 -9.80
CA ALA A 459 -35.93 18.30 -10.50
C ALA A 459 -34.64 18.98 -10.01
N GLU A 460 -34.39 18.97 -8.70
CA GLU A 460 -33.17 19.51 -8.11
C GLU A 460 -31.91 18.78 -8.59
N ARG A 461 -31.93 17.44 -8.59
CA ARG A 461 -30.80 16.65 -9.13
C ARG A 461 -30.67 16.79 -10.64
N GLY A 462 -31.79 16.94 -11.36
CA GLY A 462 -31.80 17.23 -12.78
C GLY A 462 -31.08 18.55 -13.10
N ILE A 463 -31.29 19.60 -12.29
CA ILE A 463 -30.57 20.88 -12.43
C ILE A 463 -29.05 20.69 -12.24
N ILE A 464 -28.64 19.98 -11.18
CA ILE A 464 -27.22 19.69 -10.93
C ILE A 464 -26.62 18.94 -12.12
N PHE A 465 -27.32 17.93 -12.62
CA PHE A 465 -26.88 17.14 -13.76
C PHE A 465 -26.74 17.96 -15.03
N ILE A 466 -27.71 18.82 -15.35
CA ILE A 466 -27.64 19.74 -16.51
C ILE A 466 -26.45 20.69 -16.37
N ASN A 467 -26.21 21.23 -15.17
CA ASN A 467 -25.05 22.09 -14.92
C ASN A 467 -23.73 21.32 -15.14
N TYR A 468 -23.62 20.10 -14.61
CA TYR A 468 -22.46 19.23 -14.83
C TYR A 468 -22.22 18.96 -16.32
N LEU A 469 -23.26 18.58 -17.08
CA LEU A 469 -23.15 18.36 -18.52
C LEU A 469 -22.73 19.63 -19.28
N TYR A 470 -23.21 20.80 -18.86
CA TYR A 470 -22.81 22.07 -19.44
C TYR A 470 -21.34 22.40 -19.16
N GLU A 471 -20.88 22.23 -17.92
CA GLU A 471 -19.49 22.48 -17.54
C GLU A 471 -18.54 21.54 -18.28
N GLN A 472 -18.93 20.28 -18.43
CA GLN A 472 -18.15 19.24 -19.10
C GLN A 472 -18.43 19.12 -20.61
N ARG A 473 -19.21 20.02 -21.21
CA ARG A 473 -19.70 19.95 -22.61
C ARG A 473 -18.61 19.74 -23.67
N GLU A 474 -17.36 20.10 -23.36
CA GLU A 474 -16.24 19.93 -24.28
C GLU A 474 -15.69 18.50 -24.33
N LEU A 475 -16.08 17.62 -23.40
CA LEU A 475 -15.68 16.22 -23.40
C LEU A 475 -16.20 15.49 -24.65
N THR A 476 -15.31 14.74 -25.29
CA THR A 476 -15.60 13.98 -26.52
C THR A 476 -16.78 13.02 -26.35
N GLN A 477 -16.92 12.45 -25.15
CA GLN A 477 -18.00 11.54 -24.76
C GLN A 477 -19.38 12.21 -24.85
N PHE A 478 -19.47 13.51 -24.55
CA PHE A 478 -20.73 14.27 -24.56
C PHE A 478 -21.06 14.86 -25.94
N LYS A 479 -20.06 15.43 -26.64
CA LYS A 479 -20.26 16.11 -27.93
C LYS A 479 -21.05 15.29 -28.97
N LYS A 480 -20.89 13.97 -28.97
CA LYS A 480 -21.48 13.07 -29.96
C LYS A 480 -22.75 12.35 -29.50
N ARG A 481 -23.18 12.54 -28.24
CA ARG A 481 -24.28 11.73 -27.66
C ARG A 481 -25.36 12.53 -26.96
N LEU A 482 -25.09 13.78 -26.58
CA LEU A 482 -26.05 14.59 -25.82
C LEU A 482 -27.40 14.77 -26.52
N TYR A 483 -27.44 14.82 -27.85
CA TYR A 483 -28.70 14.97 -28.61
C TYR A 483 -29.56 13.69 -28.61
N ASP A 484 -28.96 12.51 -28.38
CA ASP A 484 -29.63 11.20 -28.46
C ASP A 484 -29.99 10.61 -27.09
N ILE A 485 -29.54 11.21 -25.99
CA ILE A 485 -29.75 10.70 -24.64
C ILE A 485 -30.79 11.54 -23.88
N PRO A 486 -31.70 10.91 -23.12
CA PRO A 486 -32.60 11.66 -22.27
C PRO A 486 -31.83 12.20 -21.06
N PHE A 487 -31.94 13.51 -20.83
CA PHE A 487 -31.36 14.16 -19.65
C PHE A 487 -32.15 15.38 -19.15
N LEU A 488 -33.22 15.77 -19.84
CA LEU A 488 -34.05 16.91 -19.46
C LEU A 488 -35.38 16.42 -18.92
N LEU A 489 -35.80 16.92 -17.75
CA LEU A 489 -37.08 16.55 -17.15
C LEU A 489 -38.22 17.34 -17.80
N ASP A 490 -39.31 16.64 -18.12
CA ASP A 490 -40.55 17.24 -18.59
C ASP A 490 -41.46 17.70 -17.43
N GLN A 491 -42.60 18.31 -17.75
CA GLN A 491 -43.55 18.85 -16.77
C GLN A 491 -44.16 17.79 -15.84
N PHE A 492 -44.13 16.52 -16.25
CA PHE A 492 -44.61 15.39 -15.46
C PHE A 492 -43.47 14.68 -14.72
N GLY A 493 -42.25 15.19 -14.83
CA GLY A 493 -41.06 14.63 -14.19
C GLY A 493 -40.46 13.43 -14.95
N HIS A 494 -40.85 13.20 -16.20
CA HIS A 494 -40.20 12.17 -17.02
C HIS A 494 -38.98 12.74 -17.74
N LEU A 495 -37.92 11.94 -17.80
CA LEU A 495 -36.70 12.33 -18.51
C LEU A 495 -36.86 12.12 -20.03
N ARG A 496 -36.58 13.17 -20.80
CA ARG A 496 -36.75 13.24 -22.25
C ARG A 496 -35.45 13.68 -22.93
N LYS A 497 -35.33 13.38 -24.22
CA LYS A 497 -34.26 13.94 -25.06
C LYS A 497 -34.49 15.42 -25.27
N VAL A 498 -33.41 16.16 -25.49
CA VAL A 498 -33.48 17.61 -25.75
C VAL A 498 -34.35 17.92 -26.98
N THR A 499 -34.23 17.11 -28.04
CA THR A 499 -34.98 17.24 -29.29
C THR A 499 -36.47 16.90 -29.16
N GLU A 500 -36.86 16.23 -28.08
CA GLU A 500 -38.25 15.82 -27.79
C GLU A 500 -38.92 16.77 -26.78
N THR A 501 -38.26 17.88 -26.42
CA THR A 501 -38.72 18.82 -25.39
C THR A 501 -38.84 20.24 -25.90
N TYR A 502 -39.75 21.01 -25.30
CA TYR A 502 -40.01 22.40 -25.66
C TYR A 502 -39.86 23.34 -24.48
N PHE A 503 -39.34 24.54 -24.74
CA PHE A 503 -39.51 25.63 -23.79
C PHE A 503 -40.97 26.12 -23.82
N PRO A 504 -41.61 26.33 -22.65
CA PRO A 504 -42.94 26.90 -22.59
C PRO A 504 -42.94 28.31 -23.20
N SER A 505 -43.96 28.62 -24.00
CA SER A 505 -44.14 29.94 -24.62
C SER A 505 -44.42 31.00 -23.55
N ARG A 506 -43.90 32.22 -23.76
CA ARG A 506 -44.08 33.39 -22.87
C ARG A 506 -45.54 33.86 -22.76
N PHE A 507 -46.43 33.37 -23.62
CA PHE A 507 -47.81 33.83 -23.75
C PHE A 507 -48.87 32.77 -23.37
N SER A 508 -48.46 31.57 -22.94
CA SER A 508 -49.41 30.54 -22.48
C SER A 508 -49.81 30.83 -21.04
N SER A 509 -50.98 31.41 -20.86
CA SER A 509 -51.69 31.45 -19.59
C SER A 509 -52.03 30.03 -19.15
N ALA A 510 -51.26 29.49 -18.20
CA ALA A 510 -51.62 28.43 -17.26
C ALA A 510 -51.98 26.99 -17.73
N ASP A 511 -52.27 26.70 -19.00
CA ASP A 511 -52.87 25.38 -19.34
C ASP A 511 -51.90 24.27 -19.79
N TRP A 512 -50.61 24.54 -20.04
CA TRP A 512 -49.65 23.51 -20.50
C TRP A 512 -49.29 22.44 -19.44
N LEU A 513 -49.64 22.68 -18.17
CA LEU A 513 -49.50 21.70 -17.08
C LEU A 513 -50.60 20.62 -17.09
N MET A 514 -51.66 20.81 -17.89
CA MET A 514 -52.91 20.02 -17.83
C MET A 514 -53.25 19.28 -19.13
N VAL A 515 -52.43 19.42 -20.18
CA VAL A 515 -52.66 18.76 -21.47
C VAL A 515 -51.79 17.51 -21.55
N GLU A 516 -52.39 16.34 -21.32
CA GLU A 516 -51.68 15.04 -21.33
C GLU A 516 -51.16 14.64 -22.71
N ASP A 517 -51.65 15.26 -23.79
CA ASP A 517 -51.73 14.52 -25.07
C ASP A 517 -50.99 15.08 -26.28
N MET A 518 -50.06 16.05 -26.17
CA MET A 518 -49.26 16.40 -27.37
C MET A 518 -47.78 16.75 -27.17
N ASP A 519 -47.32 17.39 -26.09
CA ASP A 519 -45.92 17.87 -26.04
C ASP A 519 -45.29 17.84 -24.64
N ALA A 520 -44.01 17.46 -24.60
CA ALA A 520 -43.19 17.50 -23.39
C ALA A 520 -42.53 18.88 -23.24
N PHE A 521 -42.93 19.63 -22.21
CA PHE A 521 -42.35 20.91 -21.84
C PHE A 521 -41.33 20.75 -20.73
N VAL A 522 -40.28 21.58 -20.71
CA VAL A 522 -39.27 21.55 -19.65
C VAL A 522 -39.91 21.77 -18.27
N HIS A 523 -39.55 20.93 -17.30
CA HIS A 523 -40.04 20.97 -15.93
C HIS A 523 -40.02 22.38 -15.32
N PRO A 524 -41.09 22.84 -14.62
CA PRO A 524 -41.20 24.21 -14.10
C PRO A 524 -39.97 24.67 -13.29
N THR A 525 -39.53 23.86 -12.32
CA THR A 525 -38.34 24.17 -11.51
C THR A 525 -37.06 24.33 -12.33
N VAL A 526 -36.88 23.51 -13.38
CA VAL A 526 -35.73 23.62 -14.28
C VAL A 526 -35.84 24.90 -15.11
N MET A 527 -37.05 25.28 -15.53
CA MET A 527 -37.32 26.52 -16.26
C MET A 527 -37.03 27.77 -15.44
N ASP A 528 -37.47 27.80 -14.18
CA ASP A 528 -37.18 28.90 -13.26
C ASP A 528 -35.66 29.07 -13.07
N TRP A 529 -34.96 27.96 -12.87
CA TRP A 529 -33.50 27.96 -12.78
C TRP A 529 -32.82 28.45 -14.07
N LEU A 530 -33.27 27.99 -15.25
CA LEU A 530 -32.75 28.44 -16.55
C LEU A 530 -32.98 29.93 -16.80
N GLY A 531 -34.01 30.54 -16.18
CA GLY A 531 -34.23 31.98 -16.20
C GLY A 531 -33.04 32.77 -15.64
N THR A 532 -32.33 32.20 -14.67
CA THR A 532 -31.12 32.79 -14.06
C THR A 532 -29.82 32.42 -14.78
N ARG A 533 -29.86 31.50 -15.75
CA ARG A 533 -28.68 30.92 -16.42
C ARG A 533 -28.78 31.02 -17.96
N PRO A 534 -28.67 32.24 -18.55
CA PRO A 534 -28.88 32.45 -19.98
C PRO A 534 -27.89 31.68 -20.87
N ALA A 535 -26.65 31.47 -20.40
CA ALA A 535 -25.64 30.71 -21.13
C ALA A 535 -26.02 29.22 -21.32
N ILE A 536 -26.55 28.59 -20.27
CA ILE A 536 -27.01 27.19 -20.30
C ILE A 536 -28.27 27.08 -21.16
N LYS A 537 -29.21 28.01 -21.00
CA LYS A 537 -30.42 28.07 -21.84
C LYS A 537 -30.08 28.16 -23.32
N ASN A 538 -29.13 29.02 -23.69
CA ASN A 538 -28.67 29.14 -25.08
C ASN A 538 -27.94 27.89 -25.58
N TRP A 539 -27.22 27.18 -24.71
CA TRP A 539 -26.60 25.91 -25.05
C TRP A 539 -27.63 24.82 -25.33
N LEU A 540 -28.68 24.71 -24.52
CA LEU A 540 -29.79 23.79 -24.78
C LEU A 540 -30.47 24.09 -26.14
N ARG A 541 -30.65 25.38 -26.50
CA ARG A 541 -31.15 25.77 -27.85
C ARG A 541 -30.26 25.24 -28.96
N LYS A 542 -28.94 25.35 -28.80
CA LYS A 542 -27.98 24.82 -29.78
C LYS A 542 -28.00 23.30 -29.88
N LEU A 543 -28.42 22.60 -28.81
CA LEU A 543 -28.59 21.15 -28.80
C LEU A 543 -29.91 20.68 -29.44
N GLY A 544 -30.83 21.60 -29.78
CA GLY A 544 -32.07 21.27 -30.49
C GLY A 544 -33.35 21.41 -29.67
N ILE A 545 -33.33 22.09 -28.50
CA ILE A 545 -34.59 22.43 -27.82
C ILE A 545 -35.24 23.63 -28.51
N HIS A 546 -36.53 23.52 -28.79
CA HIS A 546 -37.28 24.55 -29.51
C HIS A 546 -38.24 25.31 -28.57
N GLU A 547 -38.51 26.57 -28.90
CA GLU A 547 -39.65 27.29 -28.34
C GLU A 547 -40.87 26.93 -29.17
N ARG A 548 -41.94 26.44 -28.54
CA ARG A 548 -43.17 26.16 -29.28
C ARG A 548 -43.80 27.49 -29.70
N SER A 549 -43.90 27.73 -31.00
CA SER A 549 -44.47 28.96 -31.54
C SER A 549 -46.00 28.89 -31.57
N GLU A 550 -46.68 30.00 -31.29
CA GLU A 550 -48.16 30.08 -31.28
C GLU A 550 -48.80 29.62 -32.59
N LYS A 551 -48.11 29.81 -33.73
CA LYS A 551 -48.57 29.37 -35.06
C LYS A 551 -48.69 27.86 -35.21
N GLU A 552 -47.89 27.07 -34.48
CA GLU A 552 -47.90 25.60 -34.58
C GLU A 552 -48.96 24.96 -33.68
N VAL A 553 -49.32 25.62 -32.57
CA VAL A 553 -50.41 25.19 -31.67
C VAL A 553 -51.77 25.34 -32.36
N VAL A 554 -51.98 26.43 -33.11
CA VAL A 554 -53.26 26.70 -33.79
C VAL A 554 -53.53 25.72 -34.94
N THR A 555 -52.51 25.22 -35.63
CA THR A 555 -52.67 24.24 -36.73
C THR A 555 -52.85 22.80 -36.27
N THR A 556 -52.36 22.41 -35.08
CA THR A 556 -52.56 21.04 -34.55
C THR A 556 -53.88 20.86 -33.81
N THR A 557 -54.50 21.95 -33.33
CA THR A 557 -55.70 21.86 -32.46
C THR A 557 -57.03 21.99 -33.22
N VAL A 558 -57.02 22.30 -34.53
CA VAL A 558 -58.24 22.42 -35.35
C VAL A 558 -58.28 21.33 -36.42
N PRO A 559 -59.07 20.26 -36.26
CA PRO A 559 -59.25 19.28 -37.33
C PRO A 559 -60.18 19.88 -38.39
N CYS A 560 -59.62 20.30 -39.52
CA CYS A 560 -60.38 20.57 -40.75
C CYS A 560 -61.01 19.26 -41.25
N THR A 561 -62.21 18.93 -40.78
CA THR A 561 -63.07 17.93 -41.40
C THR A 561 -63.87 18.61 -42.49
N TYR A 562 -63.38 18.52 -43.73
CA TYR A 562 -64.16 18.85 -44.91
C TYR A 562 -65.09 17.66 -45.22
N VAL A 563 -66.39 17.80 -44.95
CA VAL A 563 -67.42 16.82 -45.35
C VAL A 563 -68.09 17.34 -46.61
N PRO A 564 -68.00 16.66 -47.77
CA PRO A 564 -68.77 17.04 -48.95
C PRO A 564 -70.19 16.47 -48.86
N VAL A 565 -71.20 17.33 -49.02
CA VAL A 565 -72.61 16.92 -49.13
C VAL A 565 -73.06 17.08 -50.60
N PRO A 566 -73.70 16.08 -51.22
CA PRO A 566 -74.16 16.17 -52.60
C PRO A 566 -75.60 16.71 -52.75
N HIS A 567 -75.75 17.54 -53.79
CA HIS A 567 -76.92 17.92 -54.60
C HIS A 567 -78.10 18.78 -54.06
N GLU A 568 -78.26 19.90 -54.79
CA GLU A 568 -79.50 20.54 -55.30
C GLU A 568 -80.65 20.88 -54.36
N VAL A 569 -80.81 22.18 -54.04
CA VAL A 569 -82.08 22.92 -54.20
C VAL A 569 -81.78 24.39 -54.55
N ASN A 570 -82.65 24.93 -55.40
CA ASN A 570 -82.69 26.22 -56.07
C ASN A 570 -82.40 27.51 -55.27
N VAL A 571 -81.95 28.47 -56.07
CA VAL A 571 -81.61 29.87 -55.84
C VAL A 571 -82.77 30.69 -55.28
N GLU A 572 -82.52 31.48 -54.22
CA GLU A 572 -83.09 32.82 -54.08
C GLU A 572 -82.10 33.75 -53.36
N THR A 573 -81.88 34.90 -54.00
CA THR A 573 -80.90 35.96 -53.74
C THR A 573 -81.25 36.88 -52.57
N VAL A 574 -80.28 37.29 -51.73
CA VAL A 574 -80.08 38.68 -51.20
C VAL A 574 -78.62 38.80 -50.66
N PRO A 575 -77.88 39.93 -50.88
CA PRO A 575 -76.41 39.96 -50.84
C PRO A 575 -75.75 40.39 -49.51
N LEU A 576 -74.48 40.01 -49.39
CA LEU A 576 -73.50 40.36 -48.35
C LEU A 576 -73.28 41.87 -48.14
N LYS A 577 -72.97 42.24 -46.89
CA LYS A 577 -71.99 43.30 -46.57
C LYS A 577 -71.05 42.84 -45.45
N LEU A 578 -69.78 42.65 -45.81
CA LEU A 578 -68.61 42.67 -44.94
C LEU A 578 -68.22 44.13 -44.64
N PRO A 579 -67.43 44.36 -43.57
CA PRO A 579 -66.11 44.96 -43.83
C PRO A 579 -64.98 44.30 -43.01
N VAL A 580 -64.10 43.57 -43.70
CA VAL A 580 -62.69 43.93 -44.03
C VAL A 580 -62.05 44.98 -43.08
N VAL A 581 -61.02 44.61 -42.27
CA VAL A 581 -59.54 44.78 -42.52
C VAL A 581 -58.97 46.03 -41.78
N ILE A 582 -57.74 46.12 -41.23
CA ILE A 582 -56.57 45.24 -41.03
C ILE A 582 -55.48 46.06 -40.29
N GLU A 583 -54.46 45.37 -39.75
CA GLU A 583 -53.02 45.75 -39.68
C GLU A 583 -52.51 46.82 -38.68
N GLU A 584 -51.55 46.52 -37.78
CA GLU A 584 -50.08 46.28 -37.95
C GLU A 584 -49.27 47.61 -37.94
N VAL A 585 -47.99 47.76 -37.57
CA VAL A 585 -46.94 46.97 -36.89
C VAL A 585 -45.65 47.84 -36.78
N LEU A 586 -44.74 47.44 -35.88
CA LEU A 586 -43.25 47.53 -35.91
C LEU A 586 -42.41 48.85 -35.87
N ARG A 587 -41.57 48.88 -34.81
CA ARG A 587 -40.07 48.93 -34.74
C ARG A 587 -39.22 50.09 -35.32
N GLY A 588 -38.49 50.73 -34.39
CA GLY A 588 -37.01 50.86 -34.31
C GLY A 588 -36.32 51.99 -35.11
N PRO A 589 -35.00 52.30 -34.90
CA PRO A 589 -34.04 51.90 -33.86
C PRO A 589 -33.33 53.10 -33.15
N SER A 590 -32.42 52.79 -32.22
CA SER A 590 -31.59 53.68 -31.39
C SER A 590 -30.34 54.24 -32.09
N TYR A 591 -29.90 55.48 -31.78
CA TYR A 591 -28.50 55.85 -31.45
C TYR A 591 -28.42 57.26 -30.85
N ASN A 592 -27.42 57.48 -30.00
CA ASN A 592 -27.22 58.62 -29.09
C ASN A 592 -26.04 59.46 -29.59
N TYR A 593 -26.11 60.81 -29.63
CA TYR A 593 -24.96 61.70 -29.41
C TYR A 593 -25.38 63.18 -29.21
N ASP A 594 -24.53 63.84 -28.42
CA ASP A 594 -24.55 65.16 -27.80
C ASP A 594 -24.78 66.41 -28.69
N LYS A 595 -25.39 67.43 -28.04
CA LYS A 595 -25.11 68.88 -28.05
C LYS A 595 -25.13 69.75 -29.34
N GLN A 596 -25.89 70.84 -29.18
CA GLN A 596 -25.69 72.26 -29.56
C GLN A 596 -26.68 72.89 -30.56
N HIS A 597 -26.96 74.16 -30.24
CA HIS A 597 -28.00 75.08 -30.69
C HIS A 597 -27.98 75.46 -32.19
N GLU A 598 -29.19 75.63 -32.74
CA GLU A 598 -29.72 76.68 -33.67
C GLU A 598 -28.96 77.09 -34.97
N PRO A 599 -29.64 77.73 -35.96
CA PRO A 599 -30.92 77.38 -36.57
C PRO A 599 -30.87 77.37 -38.13
N VAL A 600 -31.87 76.68 -38.69
CA VAL A 600 -32.60 76.92 -39.95
C VAL A 600 -32.01 77.89 -40.98
N VAL A 601 -31.69 77.36 -42.18
CA VAL A 601 -31.85 78.05 -43.46
C VAL A 601 -32.53 77.12 -44.46
N ILE A 602 -33.57 77.66 -45.07
CA ILE A 602 -34.48 77.11 -46.08
C ILE A 602 -33.76 77.02 -47.43
N HIS A 603 -34.00 75.97 -48.23
CA HIS A 603 -34.45 76.08 -49.63
C HIS A 603 -34.74 74.71 -50.28
N GLU A 604 -35.84 74.72 -51.01
CA GLU A 604 -36.41 73.72 -51.92
C GLU A 604 -35.45 73.32 -53.05
N GLU A 605 -35.44 72.04 -53.42
CA GLU A 605 -36.11 71.50 -54.63
C GLU A 605 -36.18 69.97 -54.59
#